data_AF-A0A3D3I2A9-F1
#
_entry.id   AF-A0A3D3I2A9-F1
#
_cell.length_a   1.000
_cell.length_b   1.000
_cell.length_c   1.000
_cell.angle_alpha   90.00
_cell.angle_beta   90.00
_cell.angle_gamma   90.00
#
_symmetry.space_group_name_H-M   'P 1'
#
loop_
_entity.id
_entity.type
_entity.pdbx_description
1 polymer ?
#
loop_
_entity_poly.entity_id
_entity_poly.type
_entity_poly.pdbx_seq_one_letter_code
_entity_poly.pdbx_strand_id
1 'polypeptide(L)' 'VREVALKFDADDRITSYSIEVENEESIHAHNAYAYLERSKV' A
#
# COMPACT_ATOMS: atom_id res chain seq x y z
N VAL A 1 -0.97 -1.43 3.97
CA VAL A 1 -0.31 -1.74 2.68
C VAL A 1 -0.61 -3.15 2.15
N ARG A 2 -0.25 -4.24 2.86
CA ARG A 2 -0.33 -5.63 2.34
C ARG A 2 -1.75 -6.08 1.94
N GLU A 3 -2.74 -5.85 2.78
CA GLU A 3 -4.13 -6.24 2.49
C GLU A 3 -4.69 -5.57 1.22
N VAL A 4 -4.30 -4.31 0.97
CA VAL A 4 -4.68 -3.59 -0.25
C VAL A 4 -3.96 -4.19 -1.46
N ALA A 5 -2.67 -4.52 -1.31
CA ALA A 5 -1.90 -5.18 -2.36
C ALA A 5 -2.49 -6.54 -2.75
N LEU A 6 -2.97 -7.34 -1.78
CA LEU A 6 -3.64 -8.62 -2.07
C LEU A 6 -4.94 -8.45 -2.87
N LYS A 7 -5.73 -7.42 -2.57
CA LYS A 7 -6.94 -7.10 -3.34
C LYS A 7 -6.60 -6.65 -4.75
N PHE A 8 -5.55 -5.84 -4.89
CA PHE A 8 -5.08 -5.41 -6.21
C PHE A 8 -4.50 -6.58 -6.99
N ASP A 9 -3.81 -7.51 -6.33
CA ASP A 9 -3.32 -8.77 -6.90
C ASP A 9 -4.44 -9.64 -7.49
N ALA A 10 -5.62 -9.66 -6.86
CA ALA A 10 -6.77 -10.42 -7.33
C ALA A 10 -7.57 -9.75 -8.47
N ASP A 11 -7.32 -8.47 -8.79
CA ASP A 11 -8.01 -7.76 -9.87
C ASP A 11 -7.18 -7.82 -11.16
N ASP A 12 -7.64 -8.60 -12.14
CA ASP A 12 -6.98 -8.79 -13.44
C ASP A 12 -6.96 -7.51 -14.30
N ARG A 13 -7.78 -6.50 -13.97
CA ARG A 13 -7.80 -5.22 -14.70
C ARG A 13 -6.64 -4.31 -14.30
N ILE A 14 -6.05 -4.55 -13.13
CA ILE A 14 -4.93 -3.77 -12.61
C ILE A 14 -3.64 -4.43 -13.11
N THR A 15 -2.89 -3.74 -13.95
CA THR A 15 -1.61 -4.20 -14.51
C THR A 15 -0.40 -3.70 -13.71
N SER A 16 -0.54 -2.59 -12.99
CA SER A 16 0.46 -2.10 -12.05
C SER A 16 -0.19 -1.20 -11.00
N TYR A 17 0.46 -1.05 -9.85
CA TYR A 17 -0.01 -0.22 -8.76
C TYR A 17 1.11 0.20 -7.82
N SER A 18 0.91 1.35 -7.16
CA SER A 18 1.64 1.79 -5.97
C SER A 18 0.64 2.03 -4.84
N ILE A 19 1.04 1.70 -3.60
CA ILE A 19 0.23 1.85 -2.39
C ILE A 19 1.09 2.50 -1.34
N GLU A 20 0.60 3.63 -0.82
CA GLU A 20 1.25 4.41 0.21
C GLU A 20 0.32 4.53 1.42
N VAL A 21 0.89 4.41 2.62
CA VAL A 21 0.18 4.68 3.87
C VAL A 21 1.08 5.52 4.75
N GLU A 22 0.53 6.63 5.20
CA GLU A 22 1.07 7.48 6.24
C GLU A 22 0.09 7.48 7.42
N ASN A 23 0.58 7.23 8.62
CA ASN A 23 -0.22 7.24 9.83
C ASN A 23 0.36 8.24 10.83
N GLU A 24 -0.43 9.23 11.22
CA GLU A 24 -0.13 10.09 12.35
C GLU A 24 -0.39 9.31 13.64
N GLU A 25 0.68 8.95 14.34
CA GLU A 25 0.57 8.02 15.45
C GLU A 25 0.06 8.74 16.71
N SER A 26 -1.16 8.44 17.13
CA SER A 26 -1.82 9.13 18.27
C SER A 26 -1.05 9.13 19.61
N ILE A 27 -0.04 8.27 19.79
CA ILE A 27 0.81 8.18 20.99
C ILE A 27 2.30 8.50 20.72
N HIS A 28 2.65 8.88 19.48
CA HIS A 28 4.01 9.24 19.08
C HIS A 28 4.02 10.56 18.31
N ALA A 29 5.06 11.38 18.46
CA ALA A 29 5.18 12.66 17.74
C ALA A 29 5.88 12.49 16.38
N HIS A 30 5.54 11.42 15.65
CA HIS A 30 6.03 11.15 14.30
C HIS A 30 4.98 10.36 13.50
N ASN A 31 5.17 10.33 12.18
CA ASN A 31 4.34 9.56 11.28
C ASN A 31 4.99 8.22 10.95
N ALA A 32 4.20 7.15 10.95
CA ALA A 32 4.60 5.87 10.39
C ALA A 32 4.32 5.85 8.89
N TYR A 33 5.31 5.47 8.09
CA TYR A 33 5.19 5.40 6.63
C TYR A 33 5.44 4.00 6.10
N ALA A 34 4.64 3.59 5.12
CA ALA A 34 4.83 2.36 4.37
C ALA A 34 4.50 2.55 2.88
N TYR A 35 5.37 1.99 2.03
CA TYR A 35 5.28 2.02 0.58
C TYR A 35 5.29 0.61 0.00
N LEU A 36 4.52 0.37 -1.07
CA LEU A 36 4.62 -0.83 -1.89
C LEU A 36 4.29 -0.51 -3.33
N GLU A 37 5.14 -0.94 -4.27
CA GLU A 37 4.89 -0.87 -5.70
C GLU A 37 4.97 -2.25 -6.32
N ARG A 38 4.13 -2.51 -7.33
CA ARG A 38 4.15 -3.75 -8.10
C ARG A 38 3.67 -3.54 -9.52
N SER A 39 4.34 -4.18 -10.46
CA SER A 39 3.86 -4.40 -11.83
C SER A 39 3.55 -5.89 -12.02
N LYS A 40 2.35 -6.20 -12.48
CA LYS A 40 1.90 -7.54 -12.84
C LYS A 40 2.20 -7.73 -14.32
N VAL A 41 3.13 -8.62 -14.62
CA VAL A 41 3.52 -8.97 -15.99
C VAL A 41 2.46 -9.87 -16.61
#